data_AF-A0A9D5S1I8-F1
#
_entry.id   AF-A0A9D5S1I8-F1
#
_cell.length_a   1.000
_cell.length_b   1.000
_cell.length_c   1.000
_cell.angle_alpha   90.00
_cell.angle_beta   90.00
_cell.angle_gamma   90.00
#
_symmetry.space_group_name_H-M   'P 1'
#
loop_
_entity.id
_entity.type
_entity.pdbx_description
1 polymer ?
#
loop_
_entity_poly.entity_id
_entity_poly.type
_entity_poly.pdbx_seq_one_letter_code
_entity_poly.pdbx_strand_id
1 'polypeptide(L)'
;MTPEEPEPPVTGSVELDRLYGYAEGTTGGEGGKVHHFNDGKKFCEWLKLREKNKSTEPAVVWLSGTFTKDDGRDTSSPWFDIKRTHNLTIIGTNDFKMQNVGFFLNEASNIIIRNIYIVQPKADNGADGISMQESHNVWVDHCTFESVNQEKDYEDGSCDVTHETYNVTVSWCHFIKTQKSCLVGHSNSATADEKITVTFHHNYFDLSNSRHPRVRFGRAHVYNNFFNQCSTYGVGSAYGARVLVECNLFDGVRLPIDICTYPAKKSGSSWVSNLTGSVAGYVYERDNEFLNRPSDATDPYPFTNLEYTSYNGSKLASPLTFDDFKPSYEYIVDPATDLATIVPSASGVGKMQGYASAPVEVDNGGLGTSEGGTDSGDGGSSDGDATTPPAEDLGNGWSAAACGDKTSAASVSDGRLTITANGKFESGAQSFGYVYREVSGDFTATVKVESFTAAKESNQGLAGILMTPDITMTGTDFIHAMSGRSQDAYYYSFRLEAGAKASKGTMPAASGTGDVVMKLRREGILCYVSYSLDGGATFGSEKKNEIPGLPDTVYVGLAVNSANNETSGTAVFSSFELDGSAISF
;
A
#
# COMPACT_ATOMS: atom_id res chain seq x y z
N MET A 1 15.27 -46.74 -2.56
CA MET A 1 14.56 -45.97 -3.60
C MET A 1 14.33 -44.61 -2.99
N THR A 2 15.09 -43.61 -3.41
CA THR A 2 14.73 -42.21 -3.16
C THR A 2 13.34 -42.00 -3.75
N PRO A 3 12.42 -41.29 -3.08
CA PRO A 3 11.17 -40.89 -3.71
C PRO A 3 11.52 -40.17 -5.00
N GLU A 4 10.94 -40.63 -6.11
CA GLU A 4 11.07 -39.95 -7.40
C GLU A 4 10.44 -38.56 -7.22
N GLU A 5 11.22 -37.52 -7.45
CA GLU A 5 10.75 -36.14 -7.37
C GLU A 5 9.67 -35.96 -8.46
N PRO A 6 8.49 -35.42 -8.14
CA PRO A 6 7.42 -35.31 -9.14
C PRO A 6 7.90 -34.45 -10.32
N GLU A 7 7.70 -34.91 -11.55
CA GLU A 7 8.01 -34.13 -12.74
C GLU A 7 7.25 -32.78 -12.70
N PRO A 8 7.92 -31.65 -12.94
CA PRO A 8 7.27 -30.34 -12.90
C PRO A 8 6.18 -30.27 -13.97
N PRO A 9 5.07 -29.56 -13.72
CA PRO A 9 3.99 -29.44 -14.70
C PRO A 9 4.50 -28.70 -15.94
N VAL A 10 4.30 -29.30 -17.12
CA VAL A 10 4.71 -28.75 -18.43
C VAL A 10 3.46 -28.38 -19.24
N THR A 11 3.52 -27.27 -19.94
CA THR A 11 2.62 -26.96 -21.06
C THR A 11 3.43 -26.55 -22.27
N GLY A 12 3.04 -27.00 -23.47
CA GLY A 12 3.92 -26.87 -24.64
C GLY A 12 5.28 -27.54 -24.37
N SER A 13 6.35 -26.77 -24.50
CA SER A 13 7.73 -27.20 -24.28
C SER A 13 8.35 -26.66 -22.99
N VAL A 14 7.58 -25.96 -22.15
CA VAL A 14 8.10 -25.26 -20.97
C VAL A 14 7.46 -25.71 -19.66
N GLU A 15 8.28 -25.74 -18.61
CA GLU A 15 7.84 -25.92 -17.23
C GLU A 15 7.06 -24.69 -16.77
N LEU A 16 5.85 -24.89 -16.25
CA LEU A 16 4.96 -23.81 -15.79
C LEU A 16 5.49 -23.06 -14.57
N ASP A 17 6.29 -23.73 -13.74
CA ASP A 17 6.76 -23.19 -12.47
C ASP A 17 8.20 -22.65 -12.52
N ARG A 18 8.77 -22.55 -13.73
CA ARG A 18 10.15 -22.12 -13.93
C ARG A 18 10.24 -20.68 -14.40
N LEU A 19 11.10 -19.92 -13.74
CA LEU A 19 11.45 -18.57 -14.15
C LEU A 19 12.42 -18.59 -15.33
N TYR A 20 12.03 -17.93 -16.41
CA TYR A 20 12.87 -17.59 -17.56
C TYR A 20 12.89 -16.07 -17.73
N GLY A 21 13.97 -15.51 -18.25
CA GLY A 21 14.02 -14.09 -18.57
C GLY A 21 15.03 -13.29 -17.77
N TYR A 22 14.98 -11.96 -17.93
CA TYR A 22 15.90 -11.03 -17.26
C TYR A 22 15.82 -11.08 -15.72
N ALA A 23 14.75 -11.65 -15.16
CA ALA A 23 14.62 -11.83 -13.72
C ALA A 23 15.26 -13.13 -13.21
N GLU A 24 15.88 -13.98 -14.07
CA GLU A 24 16.55 -15.21 -13.65
C GLU A 24 17.45 -14.98 -12.42
N GLY A 25 17.33 -15.87 -11.42
CA GLY A 25 17.94 -15.71 -10.10
C GLY A 25 17.07 -14.99 -9.06
N THR A 26 15.88 -14.51 -9.42
CA THR A 26 14.88 -14.04 -8.44
C THR A 26 14.29 -15.24 -7.70
N THR A 27 14.45 -15.26 -6.38
CA THR A 27 13.97 -16.32 -5.48
C THR A 27 12.82 -15.86 -4.58
N GLY A 28 12.55 -14.55 -4.55
CA GLY A 28 11.51 -13.97 -3.71
C GLY A 28 11.78 -14.26 -2.22
N GLY A 29 10.78 -14.83 -1.56
CA GLY A 29 10.80 -15.19 -0.14
C GLY A 29 11.26 -16.60 0.19
N GLU A 30 11.91 -17.30 -0.74
CA GLU A 30 12.41 -18.67 -0.52
C GLU A 30 13.22 -18.78 0.79
N GLY A 31 12.97 -19.85 1.56
CA GLY A 31 13.58 -20.06 2.88
C GLY A 31 13.02 -19.18 4.01
N GLY A 32 12.06 -18.31 3.70
CA GLY A 32 11.41 -17.38 4.62
C GLY A 32 10.25 -17.96 5.42
N LYS A 33 9.71 -17.13 6.34
CA LYS A 33 8.47 -17.45 7.06
C LYS A 33 7.28 -17.41 6.11
N VAL A 34 6.37 -18.36 6.25
CA VAL A 34 5.09 -18.38 5.53
C VAL A 34 4.02 -17.67 6.35
N HIS A 35 3.31 -16.74 5.72
CA HIS A 35 2.18 -15.99 6.27
C HIS A 35 0.93 -16.20 5.43
N HIS A 36 -0.24 -16.07 6.05
CA HIS A 36 -1.52 -16.13 5.37
C HIS A 36 -2.43 -15.00 5.82
N PHE A 37 -2.77 -14.12 4.87
CA PHE A 37 -3.67 -12.99 5.07
C PHE A 37 -5.00 -13.25 4.37
N ASN A 38 -6.08 -13.02 5.11
CA ASN A 38 -7.43 -12.91 4.57
C ASN A 38 -8.07 -11.54 4.88
N ASP A 39 -7.28 -10.64 5.47
CA ASP A 39 -7.63 -9.27 5.81
C ASP A 39 -6.65 -8.33 5.08
N GLY A 40 -7.18 -7.58 4.11
CA GLY A 40 -6.36 -6.75 3.24
C GLY A 40 -5.67 -5.62 3.99
N LYS A 41 -6.30 -5.08 5.03
CA LYS A 41 -5.71 -3.98 5.79
C LYS A 41 -4.54 -4.43 6.63
N LYS A 42 -4.62 -5.63 7.21
CA LYS A 42 -3.46 -6.23 7.89
C LYS A 42 -2.34 -6.56 6.93
N PHE A 43 -2.67 -6.97 5.71
CA PHE A 43 -1.65 -7.13 4.67
C PHE A 43 -1.00 -5.80 4.30
N CYS A 44 -1.77 -4.72 4.10
CA CYS A 44 -1.25 -3.37 3.87
C CYS A 44 -0.33 -2.90 5.00
N GLU A 45 -0.76 -3.12 6.23
CA GLU A 45 -0.04 -2.70 7.41
C GLU A 45 1.23 -3.54 7.64
N TRP A 46 1.18 -4.85 7.35
CA TRP A 46 2.37 -5.70 7.33
C TRP A 46 3.39 -5.24 6.27
N LEU A 47 2.92 -4.80 5.09
CA LEU A 47 3.79 -4.19 4.08
C LEU A 47 4.37 -2.85 4.56
N LYS A 48 3.58 -1.99 5.21
CA LYS A 48 4.06 -0.74 5.84
C LYS A 48 5.13 -1.04 6.91
N LEU A 49 4.94 -2.08 7.71
CA LEU A 49 5.93 -2.63 8.65
C LEU A 49 7.23 -3.03 7.97
N ARG A 50 7.15 -3.68 6.80
CA ARG A 50 8.35 -4.08 6.06
C ARG A 50 9.06 -2.91 5.42
N GLU A 51 8.32 -2.01 4.79
CA GLU A 51 8.86 -0.79 4.19
C GLU A 51 9.61 0.01 5.23
N LYS A 52 8.92 0.24 6.36
CA LYS A 52 9.42 1.09 7.40
C LYS A 52 10.73 0.36 7.88
N ASN A 53 10.73 -0.94 8.20
CA ASN A 53 11.92 -1.66 8.71
C ASN A 53 13.03 -1.85 7.68
N LYS A 54 12.81 -1.43 6.42
CA LYS A 54 13.66 -1.75 5.27
C LYS A 54 13.96 -3.24 5.22
N SER A 55 12.93 -4.05 5.50
CA SER A 55 13.09 -5.46 5.80
C SER A 55 13.65 -6.20 4.60
N THR A 56 14.70 -6.99 4.87
CA THR A 56 15.33 -7.94 3.94
C THR A 56 15.02 -9.39 4.32
N GLU A 57 14.24 -9.62 5.38
CA GLU A 57 13.91 -10.97 5.84
C GLU A 57 13.02 -11.67 4.81
N PRO A 58 13.43 -12.84 4.25
CA PRO A 58 12.61 -13.57 3.29
C PRO A 58 11.23 -13.92 3.86
N ALA A 59 10.18 -13.75 3.07
CA ALA A 59 8.82 -14.13 3.45
C ALA A 59 7.98 -14.62 2.27
N VAL A 60 7.20 -15.67 2.51
CA VAL A 60 6.19 -16.17 1.56
C VAL A 60 4.81 -15.81 2.10
N VAL A 61 4.05 -15.06 1.33
CA VAL A 61 2.77 -14.48 1.74
C VAL A 61 1.66 -15.07 0.88
N TRP A 62 0.71 -15.74 1.52
CA TRP A 62 -0.51 -16.22 0.90
C TRP A 62 -1.66 -15.25 1.16
N LEU A 63 -2.44 -14.95 0.13
CA LEU A 63 -3.60 -14.07 0.17
C LEU A 63 -4.87 -14.86 -0.17
N SER A 64 -5.94 -14.66 0.59
CA SER A 64 -7.26 -15.26 0.33
C SER A 64 -8.39 -14.28 0.53
N GLY A 65 -9.55 -14.58 -0.07
CA GLY A 65 -10.72 -13.70 -0.05
C GLY A 65 -10.63 -12.57 -1.09
N THR A 66 -11.20 -11.41 -0.76
CA THR A 66 -11.23 -10.26 -1.67
C THR A 66 -10.73 -9.01 -0.97
N PHE A 67 -9.71 -8.38 -1.53
CA PHE A 67 -9.18 -7.10 -1.06
C PHE A 67 -9.61 -5.99 -2.00
N THR A 68 -9.86 -4.81 -1.44
CA THR A 68 -10.43 -3.65 -2.10
C THR A 68 -9.56 -2.42 -1.90
N LYS A 69 -9.88 -1.31 -2.57
CA LYS A 69 -9.18 -0.04 -2.32
C LYS A 69 -9.19 0.42 -0.87
N ASP A 70 -10.24 0.09 -0.13
CA ASP A 70 -10.39 0.53 1.27
C ASP A 70 -9.45 -0.27 2.19
N ASP A 71 -8.84 -1.34 1.67
CA ASP A 71 -7.83 -2.13 2.34
C ASP A 71 -6.39 -1.66 2.06
N GLY A 72 -6.21 -0.82 1.04
CA GLY A 72 -4.90 -0.32 0.59
C GLY A 72 -4.31 0.79 1.48
N ARG A 73 -3.30 1.47 0.96
CA ARG A 73 -2.51 2.50 1.64
C ARG A 73 -3.40 3.62 2.21
N ASP A 74 -4.28 4.16 1.38
CA ASP A 74 -5.30 5.15 1.72
C ASP A 74 -6.48 5.10 0.70
N THR A 75 -7.63 5.69 1.05
CA THR A 75 -8.86 5.62 0.21
C THR A 75 -8.79 6.43 -1.09
N SER A 76 -7.80 7.31 -1.21
CA SER A 76 -7.54 8.12 -2.40
C SER A 76 -6.48 7.51 -3.31
N SER A 77 -5.63 6.64 -2.79
CA SER A 77 -4.47 6.04 -3.47
C SER A 77 -4.56 4.52 -3.32
N PRO A 78 -5.19 3.81 -4.28
CA PRO A 78 -5.61 2.42 -4.11
C PRO A 78 -4.43 1.46 -4.34
N TRP A 79 -3.46 1.45 -3.42
CA TRP A 79 -2.23 0.67 -3.51
C TRP A 79 -1.98 -0.20 -2.29
N PHE A 80 -1.42 -1.39 -2.53
CA PHE A 80 -0.57 -2.09 -1.57
C PHE A 80 0.88 -1.75 -1.88
N ASP A 81 1.52 -0.96 -1.01
CA ASP A 81 2.89 -0.49 -1.20
C ASP A 81 3.91 -1.59 -0.82
N ILE A 82 4.58 -2.16 -1.82
CA ILE A 82 5.76 -3.01 -1.64
C ILE A 82 6.98 -2.11 -1.80
N LYS A 83 7.21 -1.26 -0.82
CA LYS A 83 8.21 -0.20 -0.92
C LYS A 83 9.40 -0.46 -0.01
N ARG A 84 10.62 -0.17 -0.48
CA ARG A 84 11.89 -0.27 0.29
C ARG A 84 12.01 -1.59 1.08
N THR A 85 11.52 -2.69 0.51
CA THR A 85 11.57 -4.03 1.10
C THR A 85 11.98 -5.06 0.06
N HIS A 86 12.51 -6.20 0.51
CA HIS A 86 13.15 -7.19 -0.34
C HIS A 86 12.74 -8.61 0.02
N ASN A 87 13.03 -9.57 -0.87
CA ASN A 87 12.92 -11.01 -0.62
C ASN A 87 11.48 -11.43 -0.27
N LEU A 88 10.53 -11.17 -1.17
CA LEU A 88 9.12 -11.42 -0.91
C LEU A 88 8.49 -12.24 -2.03
N THR A 89 7.78 -13.30 -1.67
CA THR A 89 6.89 -14.03 -2.60
C THR A 89 5.46 -13.81 -2.16
N ILE A 90 4.63 -13.19 -2.98
CA ILE A 90 3.19 -12.97 -2.73
C ILE A 90 2.40 -13.88 -3.65
N ILE A 91 1.49 -14.67 -3.09
CA ILE A 91 0.71 -15.69 -3.77
C ILE A 91 -0.77 -15.51 -3.43
N GLY A 92 -1.63 -15.44 -4.43
CA GLY A 92 -3.09 -15.54 -4.25
C GLY A 92 -3.54 -17.00 -4.21
N THR A 93 -4.53 -17.30 -3.38
CA THR A 93 -5.34 -18.51 -3.54
C THR A 93 -6.17 -18.42 -4.83
N ASN A 94 -6.65 -19.55 -5.36
CA ASN A 94 -7.34 -19.58 -6.66
C ASN A 94 -8.59 -18.68 -6.73
N ASP A 95 -9.22 -18.40 -5.59
CA ASP A 95 -10.36 -17.52 -5.44
C ASP A 95 -9.98 -16.11 -4.95
N PHE A 96 -8.69 -15.84 -4.69
CA PHE A 96 -8.23 -14.54 -4.26
C PHE A 96 -8.43 -13.47 -5.34
N LYS A 97 -8.93 -12.31 -4.91
CA LYS A 97 -9.19 -11.18 -5.80
C LYS A 97 -8.80 -9.85 -5.18
N MET A 98 -8.21 -8.98 -5.99
CA MET A 98 -8.08 -7.55 -5.74
C MET A 98 -9.12 -6.81 -6.58
N GLN A 99 -9.85 -5.88 -5.96
CA GLN A 99 -10.88 -5.09 -6.62
C GLN A 99 -10.60 -3.61 -6.44
N ASN A 100 -10.36 -2.93 -7.56
CA ASN A 100 -10.11 -1.51 -7.60
C ASN A 100 -8.87 -1.09 -6.77
N VAL A 101 -7.89 -1.98 -6.59
CA VAL A 101 -6.64 -1.78 -5.85
C VAL A 101 -5.49 -2.49 -6.58
N GLY A 102 -4.29 -1.92 -6.54
CA GLY A 102 -3.10 -2.46 -7.20
C GLY A 102 -1.91 -2.63 -6.26
N PHE A 103 -0.78 -3.11 -6.80
CA PHE A 103 0.50 -3.15 -6.10
C PHE A 103 1.43 -2.04 -6.57
N PHE A 104 2.06 -1.33 -5.65
CA PHE A 104 3.10 -0.36 -5.96
C PHE A 104 4.44 -0.82 -5.42
N LEU A 105 5.33 -1.29 -6.30
CA LEU A 105 6.70 -1.63 -5.98
C LEU A 105 7.56 -0.39 -6.16
N ASN A 106 8.26 0.01 -5.11
CA ASN A 106 9.17 1.15 -5.18
C ASN A 106 10.44 0.90 -4.37
N GLU A 107 11.62 1.00 -4.99
CA GLU A 107 12.90 0.67 -4.35
C GLU A 107 12.93 -0.76 -3.75
N ALA A 108 12.14 -1.68 -4.30
CA ALA A 108 12.03 -3.07 -3.86
C ALA A 108 12.84 -4.03 -4.74
N SER A 109 13.32 -5.13 -4.18
CA SER A 109 14.03 -6.13 -4.98
C SER A 109 13.88 -7.57 -4.53
N ASN A 110 14.11 -8.49 -5.46
CA ASN A 110 13.87 -9.92 -5.26
C ASN A 110 12.41 -10.19 -4.86
N ILE A 111 11.48 -9.86 -5.75
CA ILE A 111 10.03 -9.93 -5.51
C ILE A 111 9.38 -10.90 -6.50
N ILE A 112 8.54 -11.79 -6.01
CA ILE A 112 7.71 -12.69 -6.81
C ILE A 112 6.24 -12.39 -6.50
N ILE A 113 5.40 -12.16 -7.51
CA ILE A 113 3.95 -11.96 -7.37
C ILE A 113 3.23 -12.95 -8.27
N ARG A 114 2.42 -13.84 -7.68
CA ARG A 114 1.79 -14.94 -8.42
C ARG A 114 0.34 -15.18 -8.10
N ASN A 115 -0.39 -15.66 -9.12
CA ASN A 115 -1.77 -16.12 -8.98
C ASN A 115 -2.72 -15.06 -8.38
N ILE A 116 -2.54 -13.79 -8.75
CA ILE A 116 -3.39 -12.69 -8.27
C ILE A 116 -4.41 -12.31 -9.35
N TYR A 117 -5.70 -12.30 -9.01
CA TYR A 117 -6.74 -11.74 -9.88
C TYR A 117 -6.95 -10.27 -9.53
N ILE A 118 -6.56 -9.36 -10.42
CA ILE A 118 -6.68 -7.92 -10.25
C ILE A 118 -7.76 -7.38 -11.17
N VAL A 119 -8.90 -7.02 -10.58
CA VAL A 119 -9.84 -6.11 -11.24
C VAL A 119 -9.29 -4.71 -11.10
N GLN A 120 -8.89 -4.15 -12.24
CA GLN A 120 -8.04 -2.97 -12.34
C GLN A 120 -8.55 -1.81 -11.48
N PRO A 121 -7.65 -1.10 -10.78
CA PRO A 121 -8.00 0.17 -10.16
C PRO A 121 -8.38 1.20 -11.22
N LYS A 122 -9.33 2.05 -10.85
CA LYS A 122 -9.54 3.30 -11.57
C LYS A 122 -8.25 4.12 -11.50
N ALA A 123 -7.95 4.88 -12.55
CA ALA A 123 -6.77 5.74 -12.67
C ALA A 123 -6.73 6.91 -11.66
N ASP A 124 -7.59 6.90 -10.64
CA ASP A 124 -7.58 7.87 -9.55
C ASP A 124 -6.20 7.86 -8.89
N ASN A 125 -5.56 9.03 -8.83
CA ASN A 125 -4.18 9.19 -8.37
C ASN A 125 -3.13 8.32 -9.10
N GLY A 126 -3.42 7.92 -10.35
CA GLY A 126 -2.46 7.21 -11.21
C GLY A 126 -2.26 5.74 -10.84
N ALA A 127 -3.29 5.10 -10.29
CA ALA A 127 -3.20 3.70 -9.92
C ALA A 127 -3.16 2.74 -11.12
N ASP A 128 -2.25 1.77 -11.03
CA ASP A 128 -2.04 0.66 -11.97
C ASP A 128 -2.41 -0.66 -11.29
N GLY A 129 -2.60 -1.74 -12.05
CA GLY A 129 -2.70 -3.08 -11.44
C GLY A 129 -1.44 -3.45 -10.65
N ILE A 130 -0.28 -3.32 -11.29
CA ILE A 130 1.06 -3.42 -10.68
C ILE A 130 1.92 -2.32 -11.28
N SER A 131 2.54 -1.49 -10.44
CA SER A 131 3.50 -0.46 -10.88
C SER A 131 4.84 -0.69 -10.21
N MET A 132 5.92 -0.60 -10.98
CA MET A 132 7.29 -0.85 -10.51
C MET A 132 8.18 0.35 -10.82
N GLN A 133 8.80 0.89 -9.77
CA GLN A 133 9.68 2.05 -9.82
C GLN A 133 10.95 1.78 -9.02
N GLU A 134 12.11 2.11 -9.59
CA GLU A 134 13.42 1.96 -8.93
C GLU A 134 13.67 0.54 -8.36
N SER A 135 13.00 -0.47 -8.93
CA SER A 135 12.97 -1.84 -8.42
C SER A 135 13.83 -2.79 -9.26
N HIS A 136 14.19 -3.96 -8.73
CA HIS A 136 14.88 -4.95 -9.56
C HIS A 136 14.74 -6.40 -9.11
N ASN A 137 14.96 -7.33 -10.05
CA ASN A 137 14.77 -8.78 -9.81
C ASN A 137 13.31 -9.04 -9.38
N VAL A 138 12.39 -8.87 -10.32
CA VAL A 138 10.95 -8.99 -10.09
C VAL A 138 10.35 -10.00 -11.07
N TRP A 139 9.56 -10.94 -10.54
CA TRP A 139 8.81 -11.91 -11.33
C TRP A 139 7.32 -11.80 -11.05
N VAL A 140 6.54 -11.39 -12.07
CA VAL A 140 5.08 -11.40 -12.03
C VAL A 140 4.61 -12.56 -12.88
N ASP A 141 3.90 -13.52 -12.27
CA ASP A 141 3.59 -14.78 -12.94
C ASP A 141 2.19 -15.30 -12.67
N HIS A 142 1.48 -15.77 -13.70
CA HIS A 142 0.12 -16.31 -13.57
C HIS A 142 -0.90 -15.33 -12.92
N CYS A 143 -0.70 -14.02 -13.06
CA CYS A 143 -1.67 -13.02 -12.61
C CYS A 143 -2.74 -12.76 -13.69
N THR A 144 -3.94 -12.36 -13.29
CA THR A 144 -5.00 -11.91 -14.21
C THR A 144 -5.28 -10.44 -13.98
N PHE A 145 -5.34 -9.66 -15.04
CA PHE A 145 -5.67 -8.23 -15.03
C PHE A 145 -6.94 -8.03 -15.83
N GLU A 146 -8.04 -7.64 -15.18
CA GLU A 146 -9.34 -7.45 -15.81
C GLU A 146 -9.75 -5.98 -15.76
N SER A 147 -9.98 -5.38 -16.93
CA SER A 147 -10.57 -4.04 -17.03
C SER A 147 -12.05 -4.06 -16.63
N VAL A 148 -12.48 -3.04 -15.91
CA VAL A 148 -13.89 -2.80 -15.56
C VAL A 148 -14.57 -1.89 -16.57
N ASN A 149 -13.81 -1.06 -17.29
CA ASN A 149 -14.34 -0.12 -18.26
C ASN A 149 -13.33 0.07 -19.40
N GLN A 150 -13.75 -0.16 -20.64
CA GLN A 150 -12.89 0.03 -21.81
C GLN A 150 -12.79 1.49 -22.29
N GLU A 151 -13.27 2.45 -21.50
CA GLU A 151 -13.06 3.87 -21.75
C GLU A 151 -11.61 4.27 -21.49
N LYS A 152 -11.01 4.96 -22.46
CA LYS A 152 -9.64 5.44 -22.36
C LYS A 152 -9.47 6.30 -21.09
N ASP A 153 -8.42 6.00 -20.33
CA ASP A 153 -8.05 6.71 -19.10
C ASP A 153 -9.05 6.53 -17.94
N TYR A 154 -9.99 5.59 -18.04
CA TYR A 154 -10.74 5.13 -16.86
C TYR A 154 -9.82 4.36 -15.91
N GLU A 155 -9.08 3.37 -16.41
CA GLU A 155 -7.92 2.77 -15.74
C GLU A 155 -6.59 3.27 -16.35
N ASP A 156 -5.49 3.14 -15.59
CA ASP A 156 -4.14 3.39 -16.11
C ASP A 156 -3.43 2.11 -16.56
N GLY A 157 -2.21 1.86 -16.09
CA GLY A 157 -1.39 0.70 -16.42
C GLY A 157 -1.92 -0.58 -15.80
N SER A 158 -1.76 -1.73 -16.47
CA SER A 158 -1.99 -3.03 -15.82
C SER A 158 -0.74 -3.55 -15.14
N CYS A 159 0.40 -3.50 -15.80
CA CYS A 159 1.70 -3.88 -15.25
C CYS A 159 2.81 -2.98 -15.81
N ASP A 160 3.12 -1.89 -15.12
CA ASP A 160 4.03 -0.84 -15.58
C ASP A 160 5.42 -0.97 -14.93
N VAL A 161 6.48 -0.77 -15.74
CA VAL A 161 7.90 -0.89 -15.36
C VAL A 161 8.62 0.42 -15.72
N THR A 162 8.95 1.23 -14.73
CA THR A 162 9.43 2.60 -14.96
C THR A 162 10.54 2.98 -13.97
N HIS A 163 11.09 4.18 -14.11
CA HIS A 163 12.08 4.74 -13.17
C HIS A 163 13.25 3.79 -12.95
N GLU A 164 13.95 3.45 -14.02
CA GLU A 164 15.17 2.64 -13.99
C GLU A 164 15.00 1.21 -13.44
N THR A 165 13.76 0.70 -13.31
CA THR A 165 13.48 -0.67 -12.85
C THR A 165 14.04 -1.72 -13.81
N TYR A 166 14.78 -2.71 -13.33
CA TYR A 166 15.48 -3.67 -14.20
C TYR A 166 15.40 -5.12 -13.71
N ASN A 167 15.72 -6.08 -14.56
CA ASN A 167 15.61 -7.52 -14.28
C ASN A 167 14.18 -7.92 -13.91
N VAL A 168 13.23 -7.60 -14.79
CA VAL A 168 11.81 -7.94 -14.63
C VAL A 168 11.41 -9.04 -15.60
N THR A 169 10.58 -9.98 -15.14
CA THR A 169 9.87 -10.94 -15.99
C THR A 169 8.39 -10.91 -15.65
N VAL A 170 7.56 -10.78 -16.69
CA VAL A 170 6.11 -10.92 -16.62
C VAL A 170 5.73 -12.12 -17.47
N SER A 171 5.25 -13.19 -16.84
CA SER A 171 4.97 -14.45 -17.52
C SER A 171 3.60 -15.03 -17.20
N TRP A 172 3.04 -15.78 -18.14
CA TRP A 172 1.78 -16.50 -17.93
C TRP A 172 0.62 -15.64 -17.42
N CYS A 173 0.64 -14.33 -17.59
CA CYS A 173 -0.42 -13.45 -17.11
C CYS A 173 -1.54 -13.33 -18.16
N HIS A 174 -2.78 -13.11 -17.71
CA HIS A 174 -3.94 -12.91 -18.59
C HIS A 174 -4.46 -11.48 -18.44
N PHE A 175 -4.36 -10.70 -19.50
CA PHE A 175 -4.84 -9.33 -19.59
C PHE A 175 -6.16 -9.31 -20.34
N ILE A 176 -7.27 -9.20 -19.61
CA ILE A 176 -8.63 -9.22 -20.13
C ILE A 176 -9.06 -7.77 -20.35
N LYS A 177 -9.25 -7.40 -21.62
CA LYS A 177 -9.89 -6.14 -22.03
C LYS A 177 -9.18 -4.86 -21.56
N THR A 178 -7.95 -4.95 -21.08
CA THR A 178 -7.15 -3.84 -20.54
C THR A 178 -6.91 -2.73 -21.55
N GLN A 179 -6.96 -1.47 -21.11
CA GLN A 179 -6.77 -0.31 -22.01
C GLN A 179 -5.28 -0.01 -22.28
N LYS A 180 -4.51 0.18 -21.21
CA LYS A 180 -3.08 0.49 -21.25
C LYS A 180 -2.36 -0.63 -20.49
N SER A 181 -1.99 -1.72 -21.18
CA SER A 181 -1.57 -2.94 -20.50
C SER A 181 -0.23 -2.81 -19.76
N CYS A 182 0.87 -2.54 -20.47
CA CYS A 182 2.21 -2.53 -19.89
C CYS A 182 3.07 -1.40 -20.47
N LEU A 183 3.30 -0.34 -19.68
CA LEU A 183 4.25 0.71 -20.00
C LEU A 183 5.65 0.33 -19.51
N VAL A 184 6.65 0.55 -20.36
CA VAL A 184 8.06 0.35 -20.01
C VAL A 184 8.79 1.66 -20.31
N GLY A 185 9.15 2.40 -19.26
CA GLY A 185 9.68 3.75 -19.34
C GLY A 185 8.60 4.83 -19.55
N HIS A 186 8.39 5.68 -18.55
CA HIS A 186 7.19 6.52 -18.43
C HIS A 186 7.24 7.80 -19.27
N SER A 187 8.40 8.45 -19.33
CA SER A 187 8.58 9.77 -19.92
C SER A 187 9.48 9.72 -21.16
N ASN A 188 9.34 10.71 -22.04
CA ASN A 188 10.24 10.91 -23.19
C ASN A 188 11.57 11.57 -22.79
N SER A 189 11.70 12.04 -21.55
CA SER A 189 12.89 12.72 -21.01
C SER A 189 13.61 11.92 -19.93
N ALA A 190 13.08 10.77 -19.52
CA ALA A 190 13.68 9.91 -18.49
C ALA A 190 14.78 9.03 -19.09
N THR A 191 15.88 9.64 -19.56
CA THR A 191 16.94 8.90 -20.27
C THR A 191 17.64 7.84 -19.42
N ALA A 192 17.56 7.94 -18.10
CA ALA A 192 18.07 6.92 -17.18
C ALA A 192 17.32 5.58 -17.27
N ASP A 193 16.11 5.56 -17.85
CA ASP A 193 15.36 4.34 -18.15
C ASP A 193 16.08 3.42 -19.17
N GLU A 194 17.24 3.82 -19.72
CA GLU A 194 18.14 2.92 -20.45
C GLU A 194 18.59 1.69 -19.65
N LYS A 195 18.48 1.77 -18.32
CA LYS A 195 18.76 0.67 -17.38
C LYS A 195 17.69 -0.41 -17.42
N ILE A 196 16.47 -0.10 -17.84
CA ILE A 196 15.33 -1.03 -17.76
C ILE A 196 15.60 -2.28 -18.61
N THR A 197 15.44 -3.46 -18.02
CA THR A 197 15.44 -4.76 -18.70
C THR A 197 14.19 -5.55 -18.29
N VAL A 198 13.39 -5.96 -19.26
CA VAL A 198 12.11 -6.65 -19.02
C VAL A 198 11.89 -7.81 -20.00
N THR A 199 11.30 -8.90 -19.52
CA THR A 199 10.87 -10.05 -20.33
C THR A 199 9.36 -10.20 -20.21
N PHE A 200 8.67 -10.37 -21.33
CA PHE A 200 7.26 -10.74 -21.39
C PHE A 200 7.15 -12.07 -22.12
N HIS A 201 6.66 -13.12 -21.45
CA HIS A 201 6.43 -14.39 -22.14
C HIS A 201 5.19 -15.16 -21.75
N HIS A 202 4.61 -15.88 -22.71
CA HIS A 202 3.43 -16.72 -22.46
C HIS A 202 2.24 -15.96 -21.85
N ASN A 203 2.19 -14.62 -22.02
CA ASN A 203 1.07 -13.82 -21.57
C ASN A 203 -0.06 -13.85 -22.60
N TYR A 204 -1.29 -13.80 -22.11
CA TYR A 204 -2.49 -13.70 -22.92
C TYR A 204 -3.02 -12.26 -22.90
N PHE A 205 -2.89 -11.54 -24.00
CA PHE A 205 -3.49 -10.23 -24.20
C PHE A 205 -4.81 -10.39 -24.96
N ASP A 206 -5.92 -10.38 -24.23
CA ASP A 206 -7.24 -10.81 -24.72
C ASP A 206 -8.21 -9.63 -24.81
N LEU A 207 -8.50 -9.20 -26.05
CA LEU A 207 -9.38 -8.06 -26.35
C LEU A 207 -8.92 -6.74 -25.71
N SER A 208 -7.62 -6.63 -25.41
CA SER A 208 -6.97 -5.46 -24.85
C SER A 208 -6.72 -4.39 -25.91
N ASN A 209 -6.37 -3.17 -25.50
CA ASN A 209 -6.30 -2.04 -26.42
C ASN A 209 -4.86 -1.73 -26.87
N SER A 210 -3.93 -1.46 -25.94
CA SER A 210 -2.59 -0.98 -26.28
C SER A 210 -1.52 -1.30 -25.24
N ARG A 211 -0.25 -1.01 -25.59
CA ARG A 211 0.96 -1.13 -24.73
C ARG A 211 1.28 -2.57 -24.34
N HIS A 212 1.65 -3.43 -25.29
CA HIS A 212 1.90 -4.84 -25.00
C HIS A 212 3.34 -5.35 -25.31
N PRO A 213 4.40 -4.81 -24.69
CA PRO A 213 4.49 -3.57 -23.92
C PRO A 213 4.69 -2.35 -24.82
N ARG A 214 4.64 -1.14 -24.26
CA ARG A 214 5.20 0.08 -24.91
C ARG A 214 6.52 0.46 -24.25
N VAL A 215 7.62 0.38 -24.98
CA VAL A 215 8.98 0.52 -24.45
C VAL A 215 9.64 1.83 -24.86
N ARG A 216 10.28 2.50 -23.90
CA ARG A 216 11.20 3.62 -24.10
C ARG A 216 12.55 3.33 -23.46
N PHE A 217 13.63 3.72 -24.14
CA PHE A 217 15.04 3.63 -23.72
C PHE A 217 15.59 2.22 -23.42
N GLY A 218 14.91 1.46 -22.56
CA GLY A 218 15.31 0.16 -22.06
C GLY A 218 15.26 -0.97 -23.09
N ARG A 219 15.41 -2.18 -22.57
CA ARG A 219 15.57 -3.44 -23.31
C ARG A 219 14.43 -4.38 -22.96
N ALA A 220 13.72 -4.89 -23.97
CA ALA A 220 12.64 -5.83 -23.77
C ALA A 220 12.81 -7.08 -24.64
N HIS A 221 12.49 -8.24 -24.05
CA HIS A 221 12.31 -9.48 -24.80
C HIS A 221 10.85 -9.91 -24.67
N VAL A 222 10.15 -9.97 -25.79
CA VAL A 222 8.71 -10.25 -25.86
C VAL A 222 8.55 -11.51 -26.69
N TYR A 223 8.30 -12.65 -26.04
CA TYR A 223 8.25 -13.94 -26.74
C TYR A 223 7.13 -14.86 -26.31
N ASN A 224 6.64 -15.71 -27.20
CA ASN A 224 5.53 -16.65 -26.94
C ASN A 224 4.27 -16.04 -26.30
N ASN A 225 4.00 -14.76 -26.48
CA ASN A 225 2.75 -14.15 -26.04
C ASN A 225 1.65 -14.37 -27.09
N PHE A 226 0.40 -14.45 -26.64
CA PHE A 226 -0.77 -14.49 -27.50
C PHE A 226 -1.52 -13.16 -27.43
N PHE A 227 -1.56 -12.44 -28.54
CA PHE A 227 -2.30 -11.19 -28.71
C PHE A 227 -3.57 -11.48 -29.51
N ASN A 228 -4.71 -11.55 -28.82
CA ASN A 228 -6.02 -11.83 -29.42
C ASN A 228 -6.82 -10.52 -29.54
N GLN A 229 -7.05 -10.11 -30.78
CA GLN A 229 -7.93 -9.00 -31.16
C GLN A 229 -7.61 -7.68 -30.45
N CYS A 230 -6.32 -7.36 -30.31
CA CYS A 230 -5.90 -6.09 -29.73
C CYS A 230 -6.23 -4.89 -30.64
N SER A 231 -6.90 -3.87 -30.11
CA SER A 231 -7.63 -2.87 -30.92
C SER A 231 -6.79 -1.68 -31.42
N THR A 232 -5.73 -1.28 -30.71
CA THR A 232 -4.90 -0.12 -31.11
C THR A 232 -3.52 -0.52 -31.59
N TYR A 233 -2.70 -1.14 -30.76
CA TYR A 233 -1.42 -1.74 -31.18
C TYR A 233 -0.93 -2.80 -30.18
N GLY A 234 -0.08 -3.72 -30.66
CA GLY A 234 0.60 -4.73 -29.84
C GLY A 234 1.86 -4.17 -29.18
N VAL A 235 3.03 -4.58 -29.68
CA VAL A 235 4.34 -4.18 -29.13
C VAL A 235 4.73 -2.79 -29.63
N GLY A 236 5.15 -1.92 -28.73
CA GLY A 236 5.60 -0.56 -29.02
C GLY A 236 7.08 -0.36 -28.73
N SER A 237 7.85 0.21 -29.66
CA SER A 237 9.27 0.57 -29.46
C SER A 237 9.52 2.04 -29.76
N ALA A 238 10.02 2.79 -28.78
CA ALA A 238 10.20 4.24 -28.87
C ALA A 238 11.47 4.71 -28.18
N TYR A 239 11.92 5.93 -28.50
CA TYR A 239 12.99 6.62 -27.75
C TYR A 239 14.25 5.77 -27.53
N GLY A 240 14.75 5.13 -28.58
CA GLY A 240 15.97 4.32 -28.53
C GLY A 240 15.84 2.96 -27.84
N ALA A 241 14.64 2.55 -27.43
CA ALA A 241 14.39 1.22 -26.87
C ALA A 241 14.88 0.10 -27.80
N ARG A 242 15.26 -1.05 -27.23
CA ARG A 242 15.62 -2.25 -27.99
C ARG A 242 14.67 -3.38 -27.62
N VAL A 243 13.88 -3.84 -28.58
CA VAL A 243 12.83 -4.84 -28.31
C VAL A 243 13.00 -6.03 -29.24
N LEU A 244 13.30 -7.20 -28.68
CA LEU A 244 13.22 -8.48 -29.39
C LEU A 244 11.79 -8.99 -29.31
N VAL A 245 11.15 -9.17 -30.47
CA VAL A 245 9.80 -9.70 -30.61
C VAL A 245 9.91 -11.05 -31.31
N GLU A 246 9.73 -12.13 -30.57
CA GLU A 246 10.10 -13.48 -31.00
C GLU A 246 8.95 -14.47 -30.81
N CYS A 247 8.60 -15.24 -31.84
CA CYS A 247 7.65 -16.37 -31.70
C CYS A 247 6.35 -16.03 -30.98
N ASN A 248 5.79 -14.84 -31.19
CA ASN A 248 4.47 -14.48 -30.66
C ASN A 248 3.37 -14.74 -31.70
N LEU A 249 2.14 -14.89 -31.20
CA LEU A 249 0.96 -15.00 -32.05
C LEU A 249 0.14 -13.71 -31.96
N PHE A 250 -0.02 -13.01 -33.07
CA PHE A 250 -0.91 -11.86 -33.22
C PHE A 250 -2.12 -12.26 -34.06
N ASP A 251 -3.26 -12.46 -33.43
CA ASP A 251 -4.50 -12.84 -34.10
C ASP A 251 -5.50 -11.68 -34.07
N GLY A 252 -5.88 -11.14 -35.23
CA GLY A 252 -6.85 -10.04 -35.28
C GLY A 252 -6.32 -8.71 -34.76
N VAL A 253 -4.99 -8.53 -34.69
CA VAL A 253 -4.37 -7.31 -34.19
C VAL A 253 -4.16 -6.30 -35.31
N ARG A 254 -4.74 -5.10 -35.16
CA ARG A 254 -4.74 -4.04 -36.19
C ARG A 254 -3.35 -3.52 -36.50
N LEU A 255 -2.52 -3.34 -35.47
CA LEU A 255 -1.14 -2.89 -35.57
C LEU A 255 -0.26 -3.72 -34.63
N PRO A 256 0.24 -4.89 -35.08
CA PRO A 256 0.98 -5.81 -34.22
C PRO A 256 2.21 -5.18 -33.58
N ILE A 257 3.00 -4.43 -34.36
CA ILE A 257 4.23 -3.79 -33.88
C ILE A 257 4.25 -2.32 -34.32
N ASP A 258 4.33 -1.39 -33.37
CA ASP A 258 4.39 0.05 -33.60
C ASP A 258 5.77 0.62 -33.19
N ILE A 259 6.42 1.36 -34.08
CA ILE A 259 7.70 2.02 -33.83
C ILE A 259 7.49 3.54 -33.85
N CYS A 260 7.96 4.22 -32.79
CA CYS A 260 7.88 5.67 -32.70
C CYS A 260 8.51 6.35 -33.92
N THR A 261 7.77 7.24 -34.55
CA THR A 261 8.19 7.85 -35.81
C THR A 261 9.04 9.10 -35.60
N TYR A 262 10.26 9.11 -36.15
CA TYR A 262 10.98 10.35 -36.47
C TYR A 262 11.68 10.25 -37.85
N PRO A 263 11.51 11.22 -38.76
CA PRO A 263 10.59 12.37 -38.67
C PRO A 263 9.11 11.91 -38.73
N ALA A 264 8.20 12.81 -38.37
CA ALA A 264 6.76 12.57 -38.47
C ALA A 264 6.37 12.08 -39.87
N LYS A 265 5.37 11.18 -39.92
CA LYS A 265 4.68 10.64 -41.10
C LYS A 265 4.93 11.48 -42.39
N LYS A 266 5.70 10.94 -43.35
CA LYS A 266 5.96 11.61 -44.66
C LYS A 266 4.62 12.01 -45.29
N SER A 267 4.53 13.24 -45.80
CA SER A 267 3.33 13.73 -46.48
C SER A 267 2.91 12.78 -47.61
N GLY A 268 1.62 12.45 -47.71
CA GLY A 268 1.07 11.54 -48.72
C GLY A 268 1.07 10.05 -48.37
N SER A 269 1.45 9.70 -47.14
CA SER A 269 1.50 8.31 -46.69
C SER A 269 0.23 7.75 -46.06
N SER A 270 0.01 6.44 -46.21
CA SER A 270 -1.12 5.71 -45.64
C SER A 270 -0.89 5.17 -44.22
N TRP A 271 0.35 5.14 -43.72
CA TRP A 271 0.66 4.50 -42.44
C TRP A 271 0.14 5.28 -41.22
N VAL A 272 -0.25 4.54 -40.18
CA VAL A 272 -0.80 5.08 -38.93
C VAL A 272 0.06 4.57 -37.77
N SER A 273 0.73 5.48 -37.06
CA SER A 273 1.42 5.17 -35.79
C SER A 273 0.71 5.86 -34.64
N ASN A 274 0.58 5.15 -33.52
CA ASN A 274 0.08 5.69 -32.26
C ASN A 274 1.21 6.14 -31.33
N LEU A 275 2.46 5.94 -31.74
CA LEU A 275 3.66 6.36 -31.03
C LEU A 275 4.27 7.61 -31.67
N THR A 276 4.06 8.76 -31.03
CA THR A 276 4.67 10.03 -31.44
C THR A 276 5.91 10.35 -30.60
N GLY A 277 6.94 10.91 -31.22
CA GLY A 277 8.17 11.29 -30.54
C GLY A 277 9.28 11.77 -31.46
N SER A 278 10.41 12.16 -30.89
CA SER A 278 11.57 12.69 -31.62
C SER A 278 12.66 11.65 -31.92
N VAL A 279 12.54 10.44 -31.37
CA VAL A 279 13.54 9.38 -31.50
C VAL A 279 12.82 8.03 -31.67
N ALA A 280 13.18 7.29 -32.72
CA ALA A 280 12.65 5.95 -32.97
C ALA A 280 13.22 4.93 -31.97
N GLY A 281 12.47 3.86 -31.72
CA GLY A 281 13.01 2.66 -31.08
C GLY A 281 13.57 1.67 -32.11
N TYR A 282 14.12 0.56 -31.62
CA TYR A 282 14.63 -0.56 -32.39
C TYR A 282 13.81 -1.81 -32.10
N VAL A 283 13.51 -2.56 -33.15
CA VAL A 283 12.83 -3.86 -33.07
C VAL A 283 13.69 -4.90 -33.78
N TYR A 284 13.83 -6.05 -33.14
CA TYR A 284 14.46 -7.25 -33.65
C TYR A 284 13.34 -8.29 -33.70
N GLU A 285 12.95 -8.73 -34.88
CA GLU A 285 11.76 -9.56 -35.05
C GLU A 285 12.14 -10.91 -35.64
N ARG A 286 11.57 -12.00 -35.10
CA ARG A 286 11.66 -13.33 -35.72
C ARG A 286 10.47 -14.21 -35.37
N ASP A 287 10.11 -15.05 -36.34
CA ASP A 287 9.23 -16.21 -36.16
C ASP A 287 7.85 -15.90 -35.53
N ASN A 288 7.37 -14.66 -35.63
CA ASN A 288 6.02 -14.30 -35.18
C ASN A 288 4.97 -14.70 -36.22
N GLU A 289 3.78 -15.05 -35.74
CA GLU A 289 2.63 -15.36 -36.57
C GLU A 289 1.61 -14.22 -36.52
N PHE A 290 1.08 -13.85 -37.70
CA PHE A 290 0.12 -12.75 -37.86
C PHE A 290 -1.13 -13.28 -38.57
N LEU A 291 -2.17 -13.58 -37.79
CA LEU A 291 -3.42 -14.17 -38.27
C LEU A 291 -4.56 -13.13 -38.30
N ASN A 292 -5.55 -13.40 -39.15
CA ASN A 292 -6.80 -12.66 -39.24
C ASN A 292 -6.64 -11.12 -39.29
N ARG A 293 -5.71 -10.63 -40.12
CA ARG A 293 -5.46 -9.19 -40.35
C ARG A 293 -6.80 -8.42 -40.46
N PRO A 294 -7.07 -7.46 -39.56
CA PRO A 294 -8.30 -6.66 -39.62
C PRO A 294 -8.41 -5.84 -40.92
N SER A 295 -9.64 -5.64 -41.40
CA SER A 295 -9.88 -4.90 -42.65
C SER A 295 -9.51 -3.42 -42.60
N ASP A 296 -9.45 -2.85 -41.39
CA ASP A 296 -9.05 -1.46 -41.12
C ASP A 296 -7.55 -1.33 -40.78
N ALA A 297 -6.77 -2.41 -40.89
CA ALA A 297 -5.31 -2.37 -40.76
C ALA A 297 -4.66 -1.65 -41.97
N THR A 298 -3.93 -0.58 -41.69
CA THR A 298 -3.25 0.24 -42.70
C THR A 298 -1.85 -0.27 -43.00
N ASP A 299 -1.40 -0.19 -44.26
CA ASP A 299 -0.02 -0.52 -44.62
C ASP A 299 0.99 0.58 -44.22
N PRO A 300 2.24 0.21 -43.87
CA PRO A 300 2.76 -1.15 -43.85
C PRO A 300 2.21 -1.98 -42.68
N TYR A 301 2.05 -3.28 -42.91
CA TYR A 301 1.63 -4.29 -41.93
C TYR A 301 2.63 -5.46 -42.01
N PRO A 302 3.03 -6.09 -40.90
CA PRO A 302 2.56 -5.91 -39.52
C PRO A 302 3.26 -4.79 -38.71
N PHE A 303 4.05 -3.93 -39.37
CA PHE A 303 4.88 -2.90 -38.73
C PHE A 303 4.56 -1.49 -39.20
N THR A 304 4.62 -0.49 -38.32
CA THR A 304 4.79 0.91 -38.75
C THR A 304 6.26 1.21 -39.04
N ASN A 305 6.52 1.83 -40.20
CA ASN A 305 7.80 2.46 -40.52
C ASN A 305 9.05 1.55 -40.56
N LEU A 306 9.14 0.68 -41.57
CA LEU A 306 10.28 -0.20 -41.85
C LEU A 306 11.52 0.50 -42.48
N GLU A 307 11.53 1.84 -42.65
CA GLU A 307 12.72 2.55 -43.15
C GLU A 307 13.76 2.72 -42.04
N TYR A 308 14.58 1.69 -41.85
CA TYR A 308 15.84 1.66 -41.10
C TYR A 308 16.61 2.99 -41.08
N THR A 309 16.50 3.75 -39.99
CA THR A 309 17.47 4.80 -39.66
C THR A 309 17.96 4.62 -38.24
N SER A 310 19.21 4.18 -38.09
CA SER A 310 19.95 4.30 -36.83
C SER A 310 20.16 5.78 -36.50
N TYR A 311 20.25 6.08 -35.21
CA TYR A 311 20.72 7.36 -34.68
C TYR A 311 21.92 7.86 -35.49
N ASN A 312 21.79 9.07 -36.08
CA ASN A 312 22.74 9.77 -36.97
C ASN A 312 22.58 9.62 -38.51
N GLY A 313 21.39 9.25 -39.02
CA GLY A 313 20.99 9.59 -40.39
C GLY A 313 21.59 8.73 -41.51
N SER A 314 22.15 7.56 -41.20
CA SER A 314 22.55 6.57 -42.20
C SER A 314 21.55 5.43 -42.23
N LYS A 315 21.10 5.04 -43.44
CA LYS A 315 20.30 3.84 -43.66
C LYS A 315 21.11 2.60 -43.26
N LEU A 316 20.60 1.76 -42.35
CA LEU A 316 21.21 0.44 -42.15
C LEU A 316 20.98 -0.38 -43.42
N ALA A 317 22.06 -0.85 -44.04
CA ALA A 317 21.99 -1.63 -45.29
C ALA A 317 21.39 -3.03 -45.08
N SER A 318 21.27 -3.48 -43.82
CA SER A 318 20.74 -4.78 -43.41
C SER A 318 19.74 -4.63 -42.27
N PRO A 319 18.69 -5.47 -42.24
CA PRO A 319 17.82 -5.61 -41.09
C PRO A 319 18.57 -5.86 -39.79
N LEU A 320 18.04 -5.34 -38.68
CA LEU A 320 18.48 -5.75 -37.34
C LEU A 320 17.99 -7.17 -37.11
N THR A 321 18.89 -8.05 -36.70
CA THR A 321 18.67 -9.49 -36.56
C THR A 321 18.71 -9.89 -35.09
N PHE A 322 18.22 -11.09 -34.79
CA PHE A 322 18.36 -11.69 -33.46
C PHE A 322 19.80 -11.59 -32.89
N ASP A 323 20.81 -11.81 -33.72
CA ASP A 323 22.21 -11.79 -33.27
C ASP A 323 22.71 -10.38 -32.88
N ASP A 324 22.03 -9.33 -33.33
CA ASP A 324 22.33 -7.94 -32.94
C ASP A 324 21.79 -7.58 -31.55
N PHE A 325 20.79 -8.32 -31.05
CA PHE A 325 20.21 -8.15 -29.73
C PHE A 325 19.52 -9.43 -29.25
N LYS A 326 20.34 -10.36 -28.77
CA LYS A 326 19.88 -11.55 -28.06
C LYS A 326 20.05 -11.40 -26.54
N PRO A 327 19.08 -11.83 -25.73
CA PRO A 327 19.27 -11.94 -24.29
C PRO A 327 20.40 -12.91 -23.95
N SER A 328 20.96 -12.75 -22.74
CA SER A 328 22.09 -13.58 -22.26
C SER A 328 21.67 -14.78 -21.42
N TYR A 329 20.40 -14.84 -21.00
CA TYR A 329 19.82 -15.97 -20.27
C TYR A 329 19.38 -17.07 -21.24
N GLU A 330 19.31 -18.30 -20.73
CA GLU A 330 18.74 -19.43 -21.47
C GLU A 330 17.22 -19.38 -21.42
N TYR A 331 16.57 -19.78 -22.51
CA TYR A 331 15.11 -19.83 -22.61
C TYR A 331 14.68 -20.83 -23.69
N ILE A 332 13.44 -21.30 -23.56
CA ILE A 332 12.80 -22.22 -24.51
C ILE A 332 11.66 -21.46 -25.19
N VAL A 333 11.46 -21.76 -26.47
CA VAL A 333 10.48 -21.08 -27.30
C VAL A 333 9.54 -22.11 -27.89
N ASP A 334 8.24 -21.95 -27.66
CA ASP A 334 7.22 -22.76 -28.33
C ASP A 334 6.95 -22.23 -29.75
N PRO A 335 6.48 -23.06 -30.69
CA PRO A 335 6.05 -22.58 -32.00
C PRO A 335 4.89 -21.59 -31.88
N ALA A 336 4.98 -20.45 -32.56
CA ALA A 336 3.94 -19.41 -32.50
C ALA A 336 2.54 -19.92 -32.91
N THR A 337 2.47 -20.90 -33.81
CA THR A 337 1.21 -21.53 -34.26
C THR A 337 0.46 -22.27 -33.15
N ASP A 338 1.15 -22.70 -32.10
CA ASP A 338 0.56 -23.51 -31.03
C ASP A 338 0.05 -22.64 -29.86
N LEU A 339 0.37 -21.34 -29.86
CA LEU A 339 0.10 -20.43 -28.74
C LEU A 339 -1.38 -20.15 -28.52
N ALA A 340 -2.22 -20.24 -29.55
CA ALA A 340 -3.68 -20.17 -29.39
C ALA A 340 -4.23 -21.28 -28.49
N THR A 341 -3.49 -22.39 -28.32
CA THR A 341 -3.82 -23.48 -27.39
C THR A 341 -2.99 -23.38 -26.12
N ILE A 342 -1.67 -23.24 -26.23
CA ILE A 342 -0.75 -23.27 -25.09
C ILE A 342 -1.05 -22.14 -24.11
N VAL A 343 -1.12 -20.90 -24.58
CA VAL A 343 -1.24 -19.73 -23.71
C VAL A 343 -2.56 -19.73 -22.93
N PRO A 344 -3.76 -19.82 -23.57
CA PRO A 344 -5.02 -19.87 -22.82
C PRO A 344 -5.18 -21.07 -21.88
N SER A 345 -4.47 -22.18 -22.14
CA SER A 345 -4.55 -23.36 -21.29
C SER A 345 -4.02 -23.09 -19.88
N ALA A 346 -2.99 -22.24 -19.75
CA ALA A 346 -2.25 -22.06 -18.51
C ALA A 346 -2.05 -20.61 -18.07
N SER A 347 -2.35 -19.59 -18.88
CA SER A 347 -2.24 -18.20 -18.44
C SER A 347 -3.32 -17.81 -17.44
N GLY A 348 -2.98 -16.94 -16.49
CA GLY A 348 -3.88 -16.37 -15.50
C GLY A 348 -4.00 -17.21 -14.22
N VAL A 349 -4.90 -16.80 -13.34
CA VAL A 349 -5.06 -17.44 -12.04
C VAL A 349 -5.72 -18.81 -12.12
N GLY A 350 -5.50 -19.65 -11.11
CA GLY A 350 -6.18 -20.95 -10.97
C GLY A 350 -5.60 -22.06 -11.84
N LYS A 351 -4.42 -21.83 -12.43
CA LYS A 351 -3.77 -22.76 -13.38
C LYS A 351 -2.67 -23.60 -12.75
N MET A 352 -2.14 -23.16 -11.61
CA MET A 352 -1.10 -23.86 -10.88
C MET A 352 -1.67 -24.80 -9.81
N GLN A 353 -0.99 -25.92 -9.57
CA GLN A 353 -1.34 -26.87 -8.51
C GLN A 353 -0.90 -26.35 -7.14
N GLY A 354 -1.67 -26.67 -6.09
CA GLY A 354 -1.34 -26.26 -4.72
C GLY A 354 -1.78 -24.84 -4.35
N TYR A 355 -2.47 -24.12 -5.25
CA TYR A 355 -2.94 -22.75 -5.02
C TYR A 355 -4.41 -22.68 -4.56
N ALA A 356 -5.06 -23.82 -4.35
CA ALA A 356 -6.47 -23.87 -3.91
C ALA A 356 -6.67 -23.34 -2.47
N SER A 357 -5.64 -23.44 -1.63
CA SER A 357 -5.64 -22.95 -0.25
C SER A 357 -4.23 -22.66 0.20
N ALA A 358 -4.04 -21.71 1.12
CA ALA A 358 -2.74 -21.47 1.74
C ALA A 358 -2.27 -22.72 2.54
N PRO A 359 -0.95 -22.96 2.63
CA PRO A 359 -0.38 -24.10 3.36
C PRO A 359 -0.35 -23.89 4.89
N VAL A 360 -0.77 -22.72 5.36
CA VAL A 360 -0.86 -22.36 6.79
C VAL A 360 -2.23 -21.73 7.08
N GLU A 361 -2.70 -21.89 8.31
CA GLU A 361 -3.88 -21.17 8.80
C GLU A 361 -3.65 -19.66 8.75
N VAL A 362 -4.74 -18.90 8.65
CA VAL A 362 -4.70 -17.43 8.64
C VAL A 362 -4.00 -16.95 9.90
N ASP A 363 -2.89 -16.23 9.73
CA ASP A 363 -2.14 -15.59 10.81
C ASP A 363 -2.13 -14.07 10.70
N ASN A 364 -2.53 -13.53 9.54
CA ASN A 364 -2.45 -12.12 9.17
C ASN A 364 -1.11 -11.48 9.62
N GLY A 365 0.01 -12.17 9.38
CA GLY A 365 1.34 -11.66 9.72
C GLY A 365 1.70 -11.72 11.20
N GLY A 366 0.87 -12.36 12.04
CA GLY A 366 0.95 -12.27 13.50
C GLY A 366 0.35 -10.97 14.05
N LEU A 367 -0.31 -10.19 13.20
CA LEU A 367 -1.04 -8.98 13.57
C LEU A 367 -2.39 -9.44 14.11
N GLY A 368 -2.62 -9.28 15.42
CA GLY A 368 -3.89 -9.62 16.08
C GLY A 368 -5.07 -8.93 15.40
N THR A 369 -6.33 -9.35 15.63
CA THR A 369 -7.51 -8.63 15.10
C THR A 369 -7.68 -7.27 15.79
N SER A 370 -6.79 -6.36 15.44
CA SER A 370 -6.86 -4.92 15.47
C SER A 370 -5.85 -4.47 14.41
N GLU A 371 -6.29 -3.65 13.45
CA GLU A 371 -5.46 -3.07 12.39
C GLU A 371 -4.41 -2.11 12.99
N GLY A 372 -3.38 -2.64 13.62
CA GLY A 372 -2.09 -2.52 12.99
C GLY A 372 -0.96 -1.66 13.53
N GLY A 373 0.15 -2.32 13.88
CA GLY A 373 1.43 -1.75 14.26
C GLY A 373 2.54 -1.98 13.24
N THR A 374 2.86 -0.89 12.52
CA THR A 374 4.08 -0.44 11.80
C THR A 374 5.46 -0.85 12.37
N ASP A 375 6.56 -0.78 11.58
CA ASP A 375 7.80 -0.07 12.00
C ASP A 375 8.90 0.19 10.95
N SER A 376 9.69 1.28 11.15
CA SER A 376 10.86 2.06 10.60
C SER A 376 10.90 3.21 9.53
N GLY A 377 10.90 4.49 9.94
CA GLY A 377 11.61 5.57 9.19
C GLY A 377 11.20 5.99 7.75
N ASP A 378 11.37 7.24 7.34
CA ASP A 378 11.97 8.41 7.95
C ASP A 378 11.71 9.57 6.97
N GLY A 379 11.48 10.77 7.50
CA GLY A 379 11.84 12.05 6.90
C GLY A 379 11.12 12.52 5.63
N GLY A 380 10.15 13.43 5.79
CA GLY A 380 9.69 14.26 4.67
C GLY A 380 8.44 15.10 4.96
N SER A 381 8.65 16.31 5.48
CA SER A 381 7.67 17.36 5.68
C SER A 381 6.83 17.68 4.44
N SER A 382 5.50 17.74 4.56
CA SER A 382 4.69 18.97 4.34
C SER A 382 3.19 18.69 4.35
N ASP A 383 2.50 19.43 5.22
CA ASP A 383 1.16 20.03 5.07
C ASP A 383 0.01 19.21 4.48
N GLY A 384 -1.03 19.03 5.29
CA GLY A 384 -2.39 19.40 4.85
C GLY A 384 -3.48 18.37 5.03
N ASP A 385 -4.25 18.60 6.09
CA ASP A 385 -5.68 18.33 6.27
C ASP A 385 -6.11 16.97 6.85
N ALA A 386 -6.86 17.10 7.93
CA ALA A 386 -7.04 16.13 8.99
C ALA A 386 -8.44 15.52 8.93
N THR A 387 -8.51 14.19 9.03
CA THR A 387 -9.71 13.54 9.56
C THR A 387 -9.28 12.51 10.60
N THR A 388 -9.81 12.69 11.80
CA THR A 388 -9.48 11.98 13.03
C THR A 388 -9.78 10.47 12.90
N PRO A 389 -8.87 9.56 13.31
CA PRO A 389 -9.09 8.13 13.21
C PRO A 389 -10.17 7.65 14.19
N PRO A 390 -11.02 6.66 13.81
CA PRO A 390 -11.99 6.08 14.72
C PRO A 390 -11.28 5.29 15.82
N ALA A 391 -11.89 5.29 17.00
CA ALA A 391 -11.29 4.77 18.21
C ALA A 391 -11.15 3.24 18.21
N GLU A 392 -10.03 2.76 18.73
CA GLU A 392 -9.66 1.36 18.89
C GLU A 392 -10.34 0.79 20.15
N ASP A 393 -11.23 -0.22 20.04
CA ASP A 393 -11.90 -0.83 21.20
C ASP A 393 -10.94 -1.71 22.02
N LEU A 394 -10.72 -1.37 23.29
CA LEU A 394 -9.87 -2.08 24.25
C LEU A 394 -10.64 -3.16 25.04
N GLY A 395 -11.97 -3.23 24.88
CA GLY A 395 -12.87 -4.08 25.66
C GLY A 395 -13.57 -3.33 26.80
N ASN A 396 -14.61 -3.95 27.38
CA ASN A 396 -15.40 -3.42 28.51
C ASN A 396 -16.02 -2.02 28.28
N GLY A 397 -16.16 -1.59 27.03
CA GLY A 397 -16.70 -0.29 26.63
C GLY A 397 -15.68 0.85 26.65
N TRP A 398 -14.38 0.54 26.67
CA TRP A 398 -13.30 1.51 26.55
C TRP A 398 -12.73 1.53 25.14
N SER A 399 -12.56 2.71 24.57
CA SER A 399 -11.88 2.90 23.30
C SER A 399 -10.67 3.82 23.44
N ALA A 400 -9.55 3.48 22.79
CA ALA A 400 -8.38 4.34 22.69
C ALA A 400 -8.53 5.33 21.53
N ALA A 401 -8.08 6.55 21.75
CA ALA A 401 -7.98 7.60 20.76
C ALA A 401 -6.74 8.47 21.03
N ALA A 402 -6.50 9.40 20.13
CA ALA A 402 -5.49 10.44 20.29
C ALA A 402 -6.08 11.79 19.88
N CYS A 403 -5.72 12.81 20.64
CA CYS A 403 -5.95 14.18 20.23
C CYS A 403 -4.70 14.64 19.45
N GLY A 404 -4.89 15.00 18.18
CA GLY A 404 -3.81 15.40 17.27
C GLY A 404 -2.94 14.23 16.78
N ASP A 405 -1.94 14.54 15.95
CA ASP A 405 -1.14 13.56 15.21
C ASP A 405 -0.03 12.94 16.07
N LYS A 406 -0.40 12.23 17.14
CA LYS A 406 0.54 11.69 18.13
C LYS A 406 0.27 10.23 18.45
N THR A 407 1.32 9.54 18.86
CA THR A 407 1.24 8.12 19.21
C THR A 407 0.55 7.98 20.56
N SER A 408 -0.51 7.18 20.60
CA SER A 408 -1.20 6.74 21.81
C SER A 408 -1.29 5.23 21.74
N ALA A 409 -0.75 4.54 22.74
CA ALA A 409 -0.91 3.11 22.91
C ALA A 409 -1.51 2.87 24.29
N ALA A 410 -2.55 2.05 24.37
CA ALA A 410 -3.17 1.68 25.62
C ALA A 410 -3.22 0.16 25.75
N SER A 411 -2.96 -0.37 26.94
CA SER A 411 -3.00 -1.80 27.22
C SER A 411 -3.55 -2.08 28.61
N VAL A 412 -4.30 -3.16 28.76
CA VAL A 412 -4.85 -3.59 30.05
C VAL A 412 -4.17 -4.88 30.48
N SER A 413 -3.63 -4.90 31.70
CA SER A 413 -3.10 -6.12 32.34
C SER A 413 -3.36 -6.09 33.84
N ASP A 414 -3.79 -7.20 34.42
CA ASP A 414 -4.07 -7.34 35.86
C ASP A 414 -4.97 -6.25 36.44
N GLY A 415 -6.00 -5.83 35.69
CA GLY A 415 -6.96 -4.78 36.09
C GLY A 415 -6.38 -3.37 36.10
N ARG A 416 -5.21 -3.16 35.49
CA ARG A 416 -4.56 -1.87 35.34
C ARG A 416 -4.50 -1.46 33.88
N LEU A 417 -4.79 -0.19 33.61
CA LEU A 417 -4.61 0.40 32.30
C LEU A 417 -3.25 1.10 32.22
N THR A 418 -2.44 0.73 31.25
CA THR A 418 -1.20 1.42 30.91
C THR A 418 -1.40 2.19 29.61
N ILE A 419 -1.19 3.51 29.65
CA ILE A 419 -1.21 4.36 28.44
C ILE A 419 0.20 4.90 28.23
N THR A 420 0.75 4.66 27.04
CA THR A 420 2.00 5.23 26.56
C THR A 420 1.69 6.21 25.44
N ALA A 421 1.97 7.49 25.65
CA ALA A 421 1.66 8.51 24.66
C ALA A 421 2.69 9.64 24.65
N ASN A 422 2.90 10.23 23.47
CA ASN A 422 3.64 11.48 23.31
C ASN A 422 2.68 12.64 23.08
N GLY A 423 3.20 13.87 23.11
CA GLY A 423 2.44 15.09 22.93
C GLY A 423 2.59 16.07 24.10
N LYS A 424 1.79 17.12 24.05
CA LYS A 424 1.79 18.24 25.00
C LYS A 424 0.38 18.76 25.26
N PHE A 425 0.07 19.03 26.53
CA PHE A 425 -1.06 19.90 26.90
C PHE A 425 -0.66 21.37 26.89
N GLU A 426 -0.74 22.03 25.72
CA GLU A 426 -0.45 23.45 25.59
C GLU A 426 -1.71 24.31 25.66
N SER A 427 -1.56 25.62 25.87
CA SER A 427 -2.71 26.53 25.80
C SER A 427 -3.19 26.75 24.37
N GLY A 428 -2.29 26.64 23.37
CA GLY A 428 -2.60 26.83 21.95
C GLY A 428 -3.26 25.60 21.34
N ALA A 429 -2.55 24.48 21.32
CA ALA A 429 -3.01 23.19 20.80
C ALA A 429 -2.75 22.09 21.84
N GLN A 430 -3.58 21.05 21.86
CA GLN A 430 -3.27 19.86 22.63
C GLN A 430 -2.89 18.72 21.71
N SER A 431 -1.97 17.91 22.20
CA SER A 431 -1.76 16.59 21.65
C SER A 431 -1.46 15.59 22.75
N PHE A 432 -2.15 14.46 22.75
CA PHE A 432 -2.06 13.46 23.81
C PHE A 432 -2.80 12.19 23.41
N GLY A 433 -2.45 11.09 24.07
CA GLY A 433 -3.22 9.86 24.00
C GLY A 433 -4.27 9.79 25.09
N TYR A 434 -5.42 9.22 24.79
CA TYR A 434 -6.43 8.96 25.81
C TYR A 434 -7.25 7.71 25.50
N VAL A 435 -7.79 7.09 26.54
CA VAL A 435 -8.89 6.14 26.41
C VAL A 435 -10.15 6.81 26.90
N TYR A 436 -11.30 6.40 26.40
CA TYR A 436 -12.58 6.96 26.79
C TYR A 436 -13.69 5.93 26.74
N ARG A 437 -14.80 6.28 27.36
CA ARG A 437 -16.10 5.61 27.22
C ARG A 437 -17.21 6.64 27.17
N GLU A 438 -18.34 6.29 26.59
CA GLU A 438 -19.53 7.13 26.62
C GLU A 438 -20.18 7.12 28.01
N VAL A 439 -20.60 8.30 28.46
CA VAL A 439 -21.36 8.52 29.70
C VAL A 439 -22.43 9.57 29.43
N SER A 440 -23.68 9.27 29.78
CA SER A 440 -24.81 10.20 29.66
C SER A 440 -25.19 10.78 31.02
N GLY A 441 -25.58 12.05 31.03
CA GLY A 441 -26.02 12.76 32.23
C GLY A 441 -24.88 13.24 33.15
N ASP A 442 -25.26 13.51 34.39
CA ASP A 442 -24.36 13.95 35.46
C ASP A 442 -23.60 12.75 36.03
N PHE A 443 -22.32 12.96 36.36
CA PHE A 443 -21.48 11.90 36.90
C PHE A 443 -20.34 12.46 37.77
N THR A 444 -19.80 11.61 38.63
CA THR A 444 -18.51 11.76 39.30
C THR A 444 -17.60 10.61 38.91
N ALA A 445 -16.48 10.92 38.26
CA ALA A 445 -15.48 9.93 37.89
C ALA A 445 -14.18 10.14 38.67
N THR A 446 -13.60 9.05 39.15
CA THR A 446 -12.32 9.02 39.87
C THR A 446 -11.40 7.95 39.30
N VAL A 447 -10.09 8.16 39.42
CA VAL A 447 -9.08 7.19 39.01
C VAL A 447 -7.83 7.32 39.86
N LYS A 448 -7.22 6.19 40.25
CA LYS A 448 -5.90 6.17 40.86
C LYS A 448 -4.83 6.20 39.77
N VAL A 449 -3.87 7.12 39.87
CA VAL A 449 -2.70 7.16 38.98
C VAL A 449 -1.51 6.56 39.71
N GLU A 450 -1.26 5.27 39.49
CA GLU A 450 -0.24 4.49 40.21
C GLU A 450 1.17 4.96 39.87
N SER A 451 1.43 5.25 38.59
CA SER A 451 2.70 5.77 38.13
C SER A 451 2.51 6.69 36.93
N PHE A 452 3.43 7.64 36.77
CA PHE A 452 3.50 8.47 35.58
C PHE A 452 4.96 8.85 35.31
N THR A 453 5.39 8.66 34.07
CA THR A 453 6.69 9.09 33.55
C THR A 453 6.46 10.03 32.38
N ALA A 454 7.20 11.13 32.34
CA ALA A 454 7.18 12.09 31.25
C ALA A 454 8.60 12.37 30.76
N ALA A 455 8.72 12.84 29.51
CA ALA A 455 10.02 13.22 28.96
C ALA A 455 10.59 14.48 29.66
N LYS A 456 9.72 15.30 30.25
CA LYS A 456 10.11 16.49 31.00
C LYS A 456 9.08 16.86 32.07
N GLU A 457 9.57 17.23 33.26
CA GLU A 457 8.75 17.86 34.28
C GLU A 457 8.23 19.22 33.84
N SER A 458 6.91 19.30 33.69
CA SER A 458 6.23 20.50 33.24
C SER A 458 4.72 20.42 33.45
N ASN A 459 4.07 21.57 33.39
CA ASN A 459 2.61 21.66 33.30
C ASN A 459 2.05 21.33 31.89
N GLN A 460 2.84 20.67 31.05
CA GLN A 460 2.45 20.20 29.73
C GLN A 460 2.34 18.68 29.71
N GLY A 461 3.19 17.95 30.45
CA GLY A 461 3.18 16.50 30.61
C GLY A 461 2.22 16.10 31.73
N LEU A 462 1.09 15.52 31.37
CA LEU A 462 0.01 15.21 32.31
C LEU A 462 -0.51 13.80 32.09
N ALA A 463 -0.79 13.12 33.20
CA ALA A 463 -1.60 11.91 33.26
C ALA A 463 -2.79 12.11 34.18
N GLY A 464 -3.99 11.69 33.78
CA GLY A 464 -5.18 11.84 34.62
C GLY A 464 -6.48 11.59 33.90
N ILE A 465 -7.56 12.16 34.45
CA ILE A 465 -8.92 11.97 33.93
C ILE A 465 -9.35 13.15 33.05
N LEU A 466 -10.01 12.82 31.94
CA LEU A 466 -10.43 13.73 30.88
C LEU A 466 -11.91 13.50 30.57
N MET A 467 -12.61 14.58 30.25
CA MET A 467 -13.92 14.55 29.59
C MET A 467 -13.88 15.42 28.33
N THR A 468 -14.49 14.94 27.24
CA THR A 468 -14.72 15.71 26.02
C THR A 468 -16.13 15.48 25.47
N PRO A 469 -16.79 16.48 24.88
CA PRO A 469 -18.08 16.28 24.21
C PRO A 469 -17.95 15.63 22.82
N ASP A 470 -16.77 15.67 22.20
CA ASP A 470 -16.56 15.18 20.83
C ASP A 470 -15.13 14.69 20.64
N ILE A 471 -15.00 13.38 20.49
CA ILE A 471 -13.74 12.67 20.26
C ILE A 471 -13.18 12.86 18.85
N THR A 472 -13.97 13.39 17.91
CA THR A 472 -13.55 13.61 16.53
C THR A 472 -12.79 14.93 16.37
N MET A 473 -12.87 15.84 17.34
CA MET A 473 -12.11 17.09 17.32
C MET A 473 -10.64 16.83 17.65
N THR A 474 -9.74 17.71 17.23
CA THR A 474 -8.30 17.62 17.56
C THR A 474 -7.69 19.01 17.76
N GLY A 475 -6.44 19.07 18.22
CA GLY A 475 -5.65 20.30 18.20
C GLY A 475 -6.24 21.47 19.00
N THR A 476 -6.58 22.57 18.32
CA THR A 476 -7.20 23.74 18.94
C THR A 476 -8.69 23.58 19.18
N ASP A 477 -9.33 22.60 18.55
CA ASP A 477 -10.77 22.44 18.57
C ASP A 477 -11.23 21.43 19.62
N PHE A 478 -10.31 20.68 20.21
CA PHE A 478 -10.59 19.69 21.25
C PHE A 478 -11.04 20.31 22.58
N ILE A 479 -12.36 20.50 22.72
CA ILE A 479 -13.04 20.92 23.94
C ILE A 479 -12.86 19.86 25.02
N HIS A 480 -12.45 20.26 26.24
CA HIS A 480 -12.23 19.31 27.32
C HIS A 480 -12.26 19.93 28.72
N ALA A 481 -12.45 19.06 29.71
CA ALA A 481 -12.09 19.28 31.11
C ALA A 481 -11.12 18.17 31.56
N MET A 482 -10.01 18.53 32.20
CA MET A 482 -9.00 17.57 32.66
C MET A 482 -8.53 17.86 34.08
N SER A 483 -8.45 16.78 34.87
CA SER A 483 -7.71 16.72 36.14
C SER A 483 -6.45 15.89 35.92
N GLY A 484 -5.26 16.50 35.92
CA GLY A 484 -4.00 15.85 35.55
C GLY A 484 -2.88 16.01 36.59
N ARG A 485 -2.03 14.99 36.75
CA ARG A 485 -0.78 15.07 37.52
C ARG A 485 0.42 15.18 36.58
N SER A 486 1.42 15.98 36.98
CA SER A 486 2.83 15.85 36.55
C SER A 486 3.54 14.86 37.50
N GLN A 487 4.86 14.71 37.44
CA GLN A 487 5.56 13.91 38.46
C GLN A 487 5.48 14.61 39.83
N ASP A 488 5.65 15.94 39.89
CA ASP A 488 5.76 16.69 41.16
C ASP A 488 4.63 17.71 41.45
N ALA A 489 3.63 17.84 40.58
CA ALA A 489 2.57 18.84 40.74
C ALA A 489 1.23 18.40 40.11
N TYR A 490 0.15 19.12 40.43
CA TYR A 490 -1.21 18.79 40.00
C TYR A 490 -1.86 19.97 39.28
N TYR A 491 -2.44 19.70 38.12
CA TYR A 491 -2.91 20.72 37.19
C TYR A 491 -4.32 20.45 36.68
N TYR A 492 -5.03 21.53 36.41
CA TYR A 492 -6.27 21.50 35.65
C TYR A 492 -6.02 21.98 34.22
N SER A 493 -6.82 21.50 33.27
CA SER A 493 -6.95 22.10 31.96
C SER A 493 -8.41 22.13 31.51
N PHE A 494 -8.85 23.28 31.00
CA PHE A 494 -10.16 23.45 30.41
C PHE A 494 -10.03 24.14 29.07
N ARG A 495 -10.59 23.53 28.02
CA ARG A 495 -10.92 24.24 26.77
C ARG A 495 -12.43 24.28 26.65
N LEU A 496 -12.98 25.49 26.66
CA LEU A 496 -14.43 25.70 26.74
C LEU A 496 -15.10 25.77 25.36
N GLU A 497 -14.33 26.15 24.33
CA GLU A 497 -14.82 26.36 22.96
C GLU A 497 -13.72 25.95 21.96
N ALA A 498 -14.13 25.49 20.78
CA ALA A 498 -13.21 25.18 19.69
C ALA A 498 -12.42 26.42 19.24
N GLY A 499 -11.15 26.27 18.87
CA GLY A 499 -10.23 27.36 18.54
C GLY A 499 -9.72 28.22 19.71
N ALA A 500 -10.41 28.22 20.86
CA ALA A 500 -10.09 29.11 21.99
C ALA A 500 -9.02 28.54 22.92
N LYS A 501 -8.03 29.34 23.35
CA LYS A 501 -6.93 28.87 24.21
C LYS A 501 -7.41 28.14 25.47
N ALA A 502 -6.79 27.01 25.80
CA ALA A 502 -7.09 26.29 27.03
C ALA A 502 -6.61 27.06 28.28
N SER A 503 -7.51 27.18 29.26
CA SER A 503 -7.22 27.67 30.60
C SER A 503 -6.60 26.55 31.42
N LYS A 504 -5.35 26.75 31.86
CA LYS A 504 -4.62 25.76 32.64
C LYS A 504 -3.86 26.38 33.79
N GLY A 505 -3.70 25.63 34.87
CA GLY A 505 -3.04 26.11 36.08
C GLY A 505 -2.94 25.03 37.15
N THR A 506 -2.27 25.35 38.25
CA THR A 506 -2.17 24.46 39.41
C THR A 506 -3.55 24.29 40.05
N MET A 507 -3.89 23.05 40.43
CA MET A 507 -5.10 22.79 41.22
C MET A 507 -4.90 23.21 42.68
N PRO A 508 -5.98 23.59 43.40
CA PRO A 508 -5.92 23.81 44.84
C PRO A 508 -5.33 22.61 45.59
N ALA A 509 -4.52 22.86 46.62
CA ALA A 509 -3.83 21.81 47.34
C ALA A 509 -4.80 20.84 48.05
N ALA A 510 -4.51 19.55 47.97
CA ALA A 510 -5.12 18.51 48.80
C ALA A 510 -4.21 18.16 49.99
N SER A 511 -4.79 17.69 51.08
CA SER A 511 -4.05 17.16 52.23
C SER A 511 -3.74 15.67 52.07
N GLY A 512 -2.63 15.20 52.61
CA GLY A 512 -2.21 13.79 52.57
C GLY A 512 -0.86 13.58 51.88
N THR A 513 -0.34 12.35 51.91
CA THR A 513 0.97 11.97 51.34
C THR A 513 0.98 10.52 50.80
N GLY A 514 -0.17 10.01 50.37
CA GLY A 514 -0.39 8.65 49.89
C GLY A 514 -0.79 8.58 48.42
N ASP A 515 -1.73 7.69 48.12
CA ASP A 515 -2.17 7.41 46.76
C ASP A 515 -2.82 8.62 46.08
N VAL A 516 -2.39 8.89 44.84
CA VAL A 516 -2.91 9.98 44.03
C VAL A 516 -4.18 9.52 43.32
N VAL A 517 -5.30 10.17 43.62
CA VAL A 517 -6.59 9.95 42.95
C VAL A 517 -7.05 11.24 42.27
N MET A 518 -7.29 11.17 40.96
CA MET A 518 -7.79 12.29 40.17
C MET A 518 -9.31 12.22 40.08
N LYS A 519 -9.99 13.36 40.15
CA LYS A 519 -11.46 13.46 40.09
C LYS A 519 -11.93 14.45 39.04
N LEU A 520 -12.95 14.05 38.28
CA LEU A 520 -13.72 14.89 37.38
C LEU A 520 -15.21 14.68 37.66
N ARG A 521 -15.96 15.76 37.84
CA ARG A 521 -17.39 15.73 38.12
C ARG A 521 -18.14 16.68 37.21
N ARG A 522 -19.29 16.24 36.72
CA ARG A 522 -20.17 16.99 35.83
C ARG A 522 -21.54 17.23 36.49
N GLU A 523 -22.04 18.45 36.38
CA GLU A 523 -23.42 18.84 36.71
C GLU A 523 -24.00 19.73 35.60
N GLY A 524 -24.84 19.16 34.73
CA GLY A 524 -25.32 19.78 33.50
C GLY A 524 -24.15 20.20 32.59
N ILE A 525 -23.90 21.51 32.54
CA ILE A 525 -22.82 22.13 31.77
C ILE A 525 -21.59 22.53 32.63
N LEU A 526 -21.67 22.31 33.94
CA LEU A 526 -20.59 22.61 34.87
C LEU A 526 -19.65 21.41 35.01
N CYS A 527 -18.35 21.69 34.96
CA CYS A 527 -17.29 20.70 35.16
C CYS A 527 -16.43 21.11 36.35
N TYR A 528 -16.17 20.15 37.23
CA TYR A 528 -15.37 20.30 38.44
C TYR A 528 -14.20 19.33 38.41
N VAL A 529 -13.00 19.79 38.70
CA VAL A 529 -11.80 18.95 38.80
C VAL A 529 -11.10 19.16 40.13
N SER A 530 -10.65 18.05 40.72
CA SER A 530 -9.85 18.03 41.94
C SER A 530 -9.01 16.75 42.00
N TYR A 531 -8.21 16.61 43.05
CA TYR A 531 -7.42 15.42 43.33
C TYR A 531 -7.36 15.16 44.84
N SER A 532 -6.94 13.95 45.19
CA SER A 532 -6.70 13.46 46.55
C SER A 532 -5.28 12.91 46.65
N LEU A 533 -4.71 13.02 47.85
CA LEU A 533 -3.42 12.43 48.24
C LEU A 533 -3.58 11.41 49.39
N ASP A 534 -4.79 10.89 49.60
CA ASP A 534 -5.10 9.94 50.67
C ASP A 534 -5.96 8.77 50.14
N GLY A 535 -5.79 8.43 48.86
CA GLY A 535 -6.50 7.32 48.23
C GLY A 535 -7.98 7.60 47.95
N GLY A 536 -8.36 8.88 47.84
CA GLY A 536 -9.73 9.31 47.55
C GLY A 536 -10.60 9.57 48.79
N ALA A 537 -10.04 9.50 50.00
CA ALA A 537 -10.81 9.74 51.23
C ALA A 537 -11.18 11.22 51.40
N THR A 538 -10.26 12.14 51.07
CA THR A 538 -10.51 13.58 51.04
C THR A 538 -9.98 14.19 49.73
N PHE A 539 -10.78 15.08 49.14
CA PHE A 539 -10.40 15.82 47.93
C PHE A 539 -10.12 17.29 48.26
N GLY A 540 -9.13 17.88 47.60
CA GLY A 540 -8.92 19.32 47.64
C GLY A 540 -10.09 20.11 47.04
N SER A 541 -10.08 21.43 47.24
CA SER A 541 -11.11 22.31 46.67
C SER A 541 -11.21 22.17 45.15
N GLU A 542 -12.44 22.11 44.63
CA GLU A 542 -12.68 21.91 43.21
C GLU A 542 -12.37 23.17 42.39
N LYS A 543 -11.69 22.99 41.26
CA LYS A 543 -11.63 24.00 40.21
C LYS A 543 -12.85 23.80 39.30
N LYS A 544 -13.64 24.85 39.14
CA LYS A 544 -14.88 24.84 38.35
C LYS A 544 -14.73 25.64 37.05
N ASN A 545 -15.32 25.13 35.98
CA ASN A 545 -15.65 25.90 34.76
C ASN A 545 -16.98 25.44 34.16
N GLU A 546 -17.50 26.25 33.24
CA GLU A 546 -18.70 25.98 32.46
C GLU A 546 -18.28 25.76 31.00
N ILE A 547 -18.71 24.66 30.37
CA ILE A 547 -18.50 24.41 28.94
C ILE A 547 -19.86 24.58 28.25
N PRO A 548 -20.09 25.71 27.55
CA PRO A 548 -21.35 25.98 26.90
C PRO A 548 -21.69 24.91 25.85
N GLY A 549 -22.97 24.52 25.79
CA GLY A 549 -23.45 23.58 24.75
C GLY A 549 -23.03 22.12 24.95
N LEU A 550 -22.57 21.72 26.14
CA LEU A 550 -22.28 20.32 26.47
C LEU A 550 -23.49 19.41 26.15
N PRO A 551 -23.35 18.42 25.25
CA PRO A 551 -24.41 17.43 24.98
C PRO A 551 -24.64 16.53 26.20
N ASP A 552 -25.83 15.93 26.31
CA ASP A 552 -26.15 15.03 27.44
C ASP A 552 -25.19 13.83 27.51
N THR A 553 -24.83 13.25 26.36
CA THR A 553 -23.82 12.19 26.26
C THR A 553 -22.46 12.78 25.92
N VAL A 554 -21.44 12.40 26.70
CA VAL A 554 -20.05 12.84 26.56
C VAL A 554 -19.11 11.65 26.68
N TYR A 555 -17.83 11.87 26.40
CA TYR A 555 -16.79 10.86 26.49
C TYR A 555 -15.89 11.14 27.69
N VAL A 556 -15.77 10.17 28.60
CA VAL A 556 -14.97 10.27 29.84
C VAL A 556 -13.90 9.20 29.81
N GLY A 557 -12.67 9.54 30.19
CA GLY A 557 -11.64 8.54 30.40
C GLY A 557 -10.29 9.10 30.78
N LEU A 558 -9.22 8.42 30.37
CA LEU A 558 -7.89 8.59 30.95
C LEU A 558 -6.92 9.07 29.88
N ALA A 559 -6.23 10.18 30.14
CA ALA A 559 -5.35 10.83 29.18
C ALA A 559 -3.91 10.86 29.69
N VAL A 560 -2.95 10.72 28.76
CA VAL A 560 -1.50 10.77 29.02
C VAL A 560 -0.81 11.56 27.92
N ASN A 561 0.18 12.36 28.30
CA ASN A 561 1.16 12.92 27.39
C ASN A 561 2.50 13.15 28.10
N SER A 562 3.56 13.37 27.34
CA SER A 562 4.94 13.35 27.84
C SER A 562 5.60 14.71 27.96
N ALA A 563 4.90 15.80 27.66
CA ALA A 563 5.46 17.13 27.39
C ALA A 563 6.41 17.21 26.19
N ASN A 564 6.47 16.18 25.35
CA ASN A 564 7.35 16.09 24.20
C ASN A 564 6.61 15.44 23.03
N ASN A 565 6.74 15.98 21.83
CA ASN A 565 6.01 15.50 20.66
C ASN A 565 6.62 14.23 20.03
N GLU A 566 7.80 13.82 20.48
CA GLU A 566 8.59 12.73 19.90
C GLU A 566 8.81 11.61 20.92
N THR A 567 9.17 11.97 22.15
CA THR A 567 9.39 11.00 23.22
C THR A 567 8.10 10.71 23.97
N SER A 568 7.71 9.44 24.10
CA SER A 568 6.52 9.05 24.86
C SER A 568 6.75 9.04 26.36
N GLY A 569 5.68 9.31 27.10
CA GLY A 569 5.55 9.14 28.54
C GLY A 569 4.58 8.00 28.79
N THR A 570 4.67 7.36 29.95
CA THR A 570 3.81 6.23 30.29
C THR A 570 3.17 6.46 31.65
N ALA A 571 1.86 6.25 31.73
CA ALA A 571 1.14 6.23 33.01
C ALA A 571 0.40 4.90 33.19
N VAL A 572 0.32 4.47 34.45
CA VAL A 572 -0.43 3.29 34.86
C VAL A 572 -1.56 3.74 35.77
N PHE A 573 -2.78 3.34 35.43
CA PHE A 573 -4.01 3.68 36.13
C PHE A 573 -4.66 2.43 36.72
N SER A 574 -5.30 2.61 37.87
CA SER A 574 -6.11 1.59 38.54
C SER A 574 -7.34 2.22 39.18
N SER A 575 -8.28 1.39 39.61
CA SER A 575 -9.46 1.79 40.39
C SER A 575 -10.24 2.96 39.76
N PHE A 576 -10.62 2.82 38.48
CA PHE A 576 -11.56 3.78 37.89
C PHE A 576 -12.95 3.55 38.49
N GLU A 577 -13.56 4.62 38.99
CA GLU A 577 -14.94 4.58 39.48
C GLU A 577 -15.78 5.62 38.75
N LEU A 578 -17.01 5.25 38.46
CA LEU A 578 -18.06 6.15 37.97
C LEU A 578 -19.22 6.10 38.96
N ASP A 579 -19.54 7.26 39.55
CA ASP A 579 -20.54 7.41 40.60
C ASP A 579 -20.34 6.44 41.78
N GLY A 580 -19.07 6.21 42.15
CA GLY A 580 -18.66 5.29 43.21
C GLY A 580 -18.74 3.81 42.84
N SER A 581 -19.08 3.48 41.59
CA SER A 581 -19.05 2.11 41.07
C SER A 581 -17.75 1.85 40.34
N ALA A 582 -17.02 0.82 40.76
CA ALA A 582 -15.79 0.42 40.07
C ALA A 582 -16.08 -0.09 38.65
N ILE A 583 -15.32 0.41 37.68
CA ILE A 583 -15.36 0.01 36.28
C ILE A 583 -14.06 -0.71 35.94
N SER A 584 -14.16 -1.92 35.39
CA SER A 584 -13.00 -2.62 34.85
C SER A 584 -12.50 -1.94 33.59
N PHE A 585 -11.18 -1.86 33.46
CA PHE A 585 -10.55 -1.56 32.18
C PHE A 585 -10.69 -2.73 31.21
#